data_AF-A0A4Y8YW19-F1
#
_entry.id   AF-A0A4Y8YW19-F1
#
_cell.length_a   1.000
_cell.length_b   1.000
_cell.length_c   1.000
_cell.angle_alpha   90.00
_cell.angle_beta   90.00
_cell.angle_gamma   90.00
#
_symmetry.space_group_name_H-M   'P 1'
#
loop_
_entity.id
_entity.type
_entity.pdbx_description
1 polymer ?
#
loop_
_entity_poly.entity_id
_entity_poly.type
_entity_poly.pdbx_seq_one_letter_code
_entity_poly.pdbx_strand_id
1 'polypeptide(L)'
;MTERKKPGVTFESWVDKQIREAQDSGAFEGLDGTGKPIPLGDPDDELWWVRGYLRRENLPVDALLPTALALRKEIERLPSTLIGLRREDSVRDVLDELNARIVDWIRFPTPPIVPLGPVDVETWVSRWRTNRAEVDRLEKEHDAESAATSGRPSAANHDGASWFARVRSRFSWWH
;
A
#
# COMPACT_ATOMS: atom_id res chain seq x y z
N MET A 1 -14.90 11.85 -22.65
CA MET A 1 -16.07 10.94 -22.66
C MET A 1 -15.84 9.91 -23.75
N THR A 2 -15.77 8.62 -23.44
CA THR A 2 -15.63 7.56 -24.45
C THR A 2 -17.03 7.20 -24.97
N GLU A 3 -17.33 7.56 -26.23
CA GLU A 3 -18.58 7.16 -26.90
C GLU A 3 -18.62 5.63 -26.96
N ARG A 4 -19.76 4.99 -26.67
CA ARG A 4 -19.87 3.53 -26.63
C ARG A 4 -20.20 2.99 -28.02
N LYS A 5 -19.69 1.81 -28.37
CA LYS A 5 -19.96 1.12 -29.64
C LYS A 5 -21.47 1.10 -29.98
N LYS A 6 -21.83 1.55 -31.19
CA LYS A 6 -23.21 1.49 -31.69
C LYS A 6 -23.60 0.05 -32.11
N PRO A 7 -24.85 -0.39 -31.85
CA PRO A 7 -25.32 -1.70 -32.29
C PRO A 7 -25.29 -1.80 -33.83
N GLY A 8 -24.84 -2.94 -34.37
CA GLY A 8 -24.77 -3.20 -35.82
C GLY A 8 -23.44 -2.90 -36.51
N VAL A 9 -22.47 -2.30 -35.82
CA VAL A 9 -21.11 -2.07 -36.35
C VAL A 9 -20.17 -3.18 -35.86
N THR A 10 -19.24 -3.64 -36.69
CA THR A 10 -18.19 -4.59 -36.25
C THR A 10 -17.22 -3.90 -35.29
N PHE A 11 -16.59 -4.67 -34.39
CA PHE A 11 -15.70 -4.09 -33.38
C PHE A 11 -14.50 -3.39 -34.04
N GLU A 12 -13.87 -4.03 -35.02
CA GLU A 12 -12.76 -3.48 -35.81
C GLU A 12 -13.13 -2.14 -36.46
N SER A 13 -14.25 -2.08 -37.21
CA SER A 13 -14.68 -0.86 -37.91
C SER A 13 -14.95 0.33 -36.98
N TRP A 14 -15.47 0.07 -35.77
CA TRP A 14 -15.74 1.12 -34.79
C TRP A 14 -14.45 1.63 -34.11
N VAL A 15 -13.51 0.73 -33.79
CA VAL A 15 -12.21 1.08 -33.22
C VAL A 15 -11.38 1.86 -34.24
N ASP A 16 -11.33 1.42 -35.49
CA ASP A 16 -10.60 2.11 -36.57
C ASP A 16 -11.09 3.54 -36.77
N LYS A 17 -12.42 3.75 -36.67
CA LYS A 17 -13.02 5.08 -36.76
C LYS A 17 -12.55 5.97 -35.60
N GLN A 18 -12.54 5.46 -34.37
CA GLN A 18 -12.09 6.21 -33.19
C GLN A 18 -10.60 6.56 -33.27
N ILE A 19 -9.77 5.65 -33.77
CA ILE A 19 -8.33 5.92 -33.97
C ILE A 19 -8.14 7.07 -34.97
N ARG A 20 -8.87 7.05 -36.09
CA ARG A 20 -8.80 8.11 -37.10
C ARG A 20 -9.25 9.46 -36.55
N GLU A 21 -10.40 9.51 -35.87
CA GLU A 21 -10.90 10.74 -35.26
C GLU A 21 -9.92 11.31 -34.21
N ALA A 22 -9.27 10.44 -33.41
CA ALA A 22 -8.25 10.85 -32.46
C ALA A 22 -6.95 11.36 -33.13
N GLN A 23 -6.56 10.77 -34.27
CA GLN A 23 -5.44 11.27 -35.07
C GLN A 23 -5.75 12.64 -35.68
N ASP A 24 -6.93 12.79 -36.29
CA ASP A 24 -7.37 14.05 -36.91
C ASP A 24 -7.51 15.18 -35.88
N SER A 25 -7.86 14.86 -34.63
CA SER A 25 -7.93 15.83 -33.54
C SER A 25 -6.57 16.14 -32.89
N GLY A 26 -5.47 15.58 -33.39
CA GLY A 26 -4.13 15.78 -32.83
C GLY A 26 -3.92 15.17 -31.44
N ALA A 27 -4.73 14.18 -31.03
CA ALA A 27 -4.64 13.59 -29.68
C ALA A 27 -3.32 12.86 -29.41
N PHE A 28 -2.54 12.58 -30.46
CA PHE A 28 -1.21 11.97 -30.39
C PHE A 28 -0.06 12.98 -30.58
N GLU A 29 -0.35 14.28 -30.75
CA GLU A 29 0.68 15.31 -30.85
C GLU A 29 1.19 15.74 -29.47
N GLY A 30 2.48 16.06 -29.35
CA GLY A 30 3.07 16.56 -28.11
C GLY A 30 3.13 15.55 -26.95
N LEU A 31 2.95 14.25 -27.23
CA LEU A 31 3.08 13.21 -26.21
C LEU A 31 4.51 13.17 -25.66
N ASP A 32 4.63 13.00 -24.35
CA ASP A 32 5.94 12.82 -23.74
C ASP A 32 6.56 11.49 -24.21
N GLY A 33 7.69 11.57 -24.91
CA GLY A 33 8.29 10.43 -25.61
C GLY A 33 8.23 10.50 -27.12
N THR A 34 7.50 11.45 -27.72
CA THR A 34 7.43 11.60 -29.18
C THR A 34 8.83 11.83 -29.76
N GLY A 35 9.25 10.97 -30.69
CA GLY A 35 10.57 11.03 -31.33
C GLY A 35 11.76 10.67 -30.42
N LYS A 36 11.51 10.35 -29.14
CA LYS A 36 12.55 9.87 -28.22
C LYS A 36 12.65 8.34 -28.32
N PRO A 37 13.84 7.75 -28.17
CA PRO A 37 13.97 6.30 -28.07
C PRO A 37 13.18 5.78 -26.86
N ILE A 38 12.56 4.60 -27.01
CA ILE A 38 11.86 3.95 -25.89
C ILE A 38 12.90 3.69 -24.79
N PRO A 39 12.66 4.14 -23.54
CA PRO A 39 13.55 3.84 -22.44
C PRO A 39 13.39 2.37 -22.06
N LEU A 40 14.03 1.50 -22.84
CA LEU A 40 14.11 0.08 -22.54
C LEU A 40 14.84 -0.10 -21.21
N GLY A 41 14.28 -0.95 -20.36
CA GLY A 41 14.97 -1.38 -19.14
C GLY A 41 16.05 -2.41 -19.45
N ASP A 42 16.47 -3.13 -18.41
CA ASP A 42 17.42 -4.23 -18.53
C ASP A 42 16.88 -5.29 -19.53
N PRO A 43 17.62 -5.61 -20.61
CA PRO A 43 17.21 -6.61 -21.59
C PRO A 43 16.98 -8.01 -21.01
N ASP A 44 17.64 -8.33 -19.89
CA ASP A 44 17.54 -9.63 -19.22
C ASP A 44 16.37 -9.70 -18.23
N ASP A 45 15.62 -8.61 -18.04
CA ASP A 45 14.48 -8.51 -17.12
C ASP A 45 13.14 -8.51 -17.87
N GLU A 46 12.47 -9.66 -17.98
CA GLU A 46 11.14 -9.74 -18.62
C GLU A 46 10.08 -8.80 -18.00
N LEU A 47 10.26 -8.41 -16.73
CA LEU A 47 9.36 -7.55 -15.97
C LEU A 47 9.78 -6.07 -15.99
N TRP A 48 10.76 -5.67 -16.82
CA TRP A 48 11.30 -4.31 -16.84
C TRP A 48 10.22 -3.25 -17.03
N TRP A 49 9.24 -3.53 -17.92
CA TRP A 49 8.15 -2.62 -18.23
C TRP A 49 7.13 -2.54 -17.09
N VAL A 50 6.89 -3.66 -16.38
CA VAL A 50 6.02 -3.72 -15.19
C VAL A 50 6.62 -2.91 -14.06
N ARG A 51 7.91 -3.10 -13.76
CA ARG A 51 8.63 -2.31 -12.74
C ARG A 51 8.67 -0.83 -13.13
N GLY A 52 8.85 -0.54 -14.42
CA GLY A 52 8.78 0.81 -14.97
C GLY A 52 7.41 1.44 -14.74
N TYR A 53 6.32 0.70 -15.00
CA TYR A 53 4.95 1.16 -14.75
C TYR A 53 4.70 1.41 -13.27
N LEU A 54 5.04 0.45 -12.40
CA LEU A 54 4.89 0.60 -10.95
C LEU A 54 5.61 1.84 -10.43
N ARG A 55 6.83 2.11 -10.92
CA ARG A 55 7.60 3.30 -10.54
C ARG A 55 6.94 4.59 -11.02
N ARG A 56 6.44 4.63 -12.26
CA ARG A 56 5.76 5.81 -12.82
C ARG A 56 4.47 6.14 -12.07
N GLU A 57 3.70 5.12 -11.71
CA GLU A 57 2.42 5.28 -11.01
C GLU A 57 2.55 5.28 -9.48
N ASN A 58 3.77 5.25 -8.94
CA ASN A 58 4.06 5.14 -7.50
C ASN A 58 3.31 3.98 -6.80
N LEU A 59 3.20 2.85 -7.50
CA LEU A 59 2.55 1.64 -7.00
C LEU A 59 3.56 0.76 -6.24
N PRO A 60 3.16 0.16 -5.10
CA PRO A 60 4.05 -0.71 -4.36
C PRO A 60 4.33 -2.01 -5.15
N VAL A 61 5.58 -2.47 -5.10
CA VAL A 61 6.00 -3.75 -5.72
C VAL A 61 5.22 -4.94 -5.17
N ASP A 62 4.71 -4.82 -3.95
CA ASP A 62 3.92 -5.85 -3.29
C ASP A 62 2.61 -6.17 -4.00
N ALA A 63 2.13 -5.27 -4.86
CA ALA A 63 0.98 -5.53 -5.73
C ALA A 63 1.23 -6.67 -6.72
N LEU A 64 2.50 -7.05 -6.96
CA LEU A 64 2.87 -8.18 -7.81
C LEU A 64 3.02 -9.49 -7.05
N LEU A 65 2.92 -9.47 -5.72
CA LEU A 65 3.10 -10.70 -4.95
C LEU A 65 1.95 -11.67 -5.25
N PRO A 66 2.25 -12.96 -5.46
CA PRO A 66 1.22 -14.00 -5.40
C PRO A 66 0.43 -13.89 -4.10
N THR A 67 -0.87 -14.18 -4.15
CA THR A 67 -1.81 -13.97 -3.03
C THR A 67 -1.31 -14.51 -1.70
N ALA A 68 -0.72 -15.71 -1.69
CA ALA A 68 -0.17 -16.32 -0.48
C ALA A 68 0.97 -15.49 0.15
N LEU A 69 1.88 -14.96 -0.68
CA LEU A 69 2.98 -14.13 -0.21
C LEU A 69 2.51 -12.74 0.22
N ALA A 70 1.50 -12.19 -0.47
CA ALA A 70 0.86 -10.94 -0.08
C ALA A 70 0.23 -11.05 1.32
N LEU A 71 -0.57 -12.10 1.57
CA LEU A 71 -1.20 -12.36 2.87
C LEU A 71 -0.17 -12.56 3.99
N ARG A 72 0.90 -13.32 3.72
CA ARG A 72 1.99 -13.50 4.70
C ARG A 72 2.65 -12.18 5.06
N LYS A 73 2.97 -11.36 4.05
CA LYS A 73 3.56 -10.04 4.25
C LYS A 73 2.64 -9.10 5.02
N GLU A 74 1.33 -9.23 4.82
CA GLU A 74 0.35 -8.46 5.57
C GLU A 74 0.30 -8.86 7.05
N ILE A 75 0.34 -10.16 7.36
CA ILE A 75 0.47 -10.65 8.74
C ILE A 75 1.73 -10.08 9.41
N GLU A 76 2.87 -10.10 8.70
CA GLU A 76 4.14 -9.52 9.18
C GLU A 76 4.04 -8.00 9.44
N ARG A 77 3.14 -7.30 8.74
CA ARG A 77 2.93 -5.85 8.87
C ARG A 77 1.92 -5.45 9.93
N LEU A 78 1.11 -6.38 10.42
CA LEU A 78 0.09 -6.11 11.44
C LEU A 78 0.62 -5.29 12.62
N PRO A 79 1.79 -5.55 13.22
CA PRO A 79 2.26 -4.76 14.37
C PRO A 79 2.35 -3.26 14.06
N SER A 80 2.84 -2.92 12.87
CA SER A 80 2.98 -1.54 12.43
C SER A 80 1.68 -0.90 11.92
N THR A 81 0.73 -1.73 11.48
CA THR A 81 -0.59 -1.27 11.04
C THR A 81 -1.46 -0.96 12.26
N LEU A 82 -1.52 -1.90 13.21
CA LEU A 82 -2.38 -1.81 14.39
C LEU A 82 -1.96 -0.71 15.36
N ILE A 83 -0.65 -0.43 15.49
CA ILE A 83 -0.17 0.63 16.40
C ILE A 83 -0.68 2.03 16.02
N GLY A 84 -1.02 2.25 14.75
CA GLY A 84 -1.60 3.51 14.26
C GLY A 84 -3.10 3.65 14.57
N LEU A 85 -3.77 2.57 14.97
CA LEU A 85 -5.20 2.57 15.28
C LEU A 85 -5.43 2.96 16.74
N ARG A 86 -6.39 3.88 16.97
CA ARG A 86 -6.75 4.35 18.33
C ARG A 86 -7.91 3.59 18.95
N ARG A 87 -8.71 2.87 18.16
CA ARG A 87 -9.94 2.20 18.59
C ARG A 87 -9.80 0.70 18.44
N GLU A 88 -10.28 -0.02 19.45
CA GLU A 88 -10.27 -1.49 19.43
C GLU A 88 -11.14 -2.05 18.32
N ASP A 89 -12.32 -1.47 18.09
CA ASP A 89 -13.23 -1.91 17.02
C ASP A 89 -12.50 -1.92 15.67
N SER A 90 -11.74 -0.85 15.36
CA SER A 90 -10.94 -0.77 14.13
C SER A 90 -9.83 -1.80 14.05
N VAL A 91 -9.25 -2.21 15.18
CA VAL A 91 -8.25 -3.29 15.22
C VAL A 91 -8.90 -4.62 14.91
N ARG A 92 -10.07 -4.89 15.48
CA ARG A 92 -10.85 -6.10 15.23
C ARG A 92 -11.28 -6.17 13.77
N ASP A 93 -11.81 -5.08 13.21
CA ASP A 93 -12.21 -5.00 11.80
C ASP A 93 -11.06 -5.37 10.85
N VAL A 94 -9.85 -4.81 11.07
CA VAL A 94 -8.67 -5.11 10.25
C VAL A 94 -8.25 -6.58 10.35
N LEU A 95 -8.27 -7.15 11.56
CA LEU A 95 -7.91 -8.55 11.79
C LEU A 95 -8.94 -9.51 11.17
N ASP A 96 -10.22 -9.18 11.28
CA ASP A 96 -11.32 -9.97 10.73
C ASP A 96 -11.33 -9.93 9.20
N GLU A 97 -11.08 -8.77 8.59
CA GLU A 97 -10.93 -8.64 7.14
C GLU A 97 -9.75 -9.46 6.61
N LEU A 98 -8.60 -9.42 7.30
CA LEU A 98 -7.44 -10.24 6.97
C LEU A 98 -7.77 -11.73 7.09
N ASN A 99 -8.42 -12.13 8.19
CA ASN A 99 -8.83 -13.51 8.41
C ASN A 99 -9.81 -14.00 7.34
N ALA A 100 -10.76 -13.18 6.92
CA ALA A 100 -11.68 -13.51 5.84
C ALA A 100 -10.93 -13.83 4.54
N ARG A 101 -9.93 -13.00 4.18
CA ARG A 101 -9.09 -13.22 2.99
C ARG A 101 -8.19 -14.45 3.12
N ILE A 102 -7.65 -14.71 4.31
CA ILE A 102 -6.88 -15.94 4.58
C ILE A 102 -7.76 -17.18 4.40
N VAL A 103 -8.97 -17.17 4.96
CA VAL A 103 -9.92 -18.29 4.84
C VAL A 103 -10.34 -18.50 3.38
N ASP A 104 -10.58 -17.43 2.63
CA ASP A 104 -10.91 -17.53 1.20
C ASP A 104 -9.77 -18.15 0.39
N TRP A 105 -8.54 -17.71 0.62
CA TRP A 105 -7.37 -18.30 -0.03
C TRP A 105 -7.15 -19.77 0.37
N ILE A 106 -7.36 -20.14 1.64
CA ILE A 106 -7.30 -21.55 2.08
C ILE A 106 -8.34 -22.40 1.34
N ARG A 107 -9.52 -21.85 1.07
CA ARG A 107 -10.59 -22.54 0.34
C ARG A 107 -10.25 -22.70 -1.15
N PHE A 108 -9.60 -21.70 -1.75
CA PHE A 108 -9.24 -21.67 -3.17
C PHE A 108 -7.77 -21.29 -3.37
N PRO A 109 -6.83 -22.19 -3.02
CA PRO A 109 -5.43 -21.83 -2.98
C PRO A 109 -4.85 -21.74 -4.40
N THR A 110 -4.11 -20.66 -4.65
CA THR A 110 -3.30 -20.48 -5.86
C THR A 110 -1.82 -20.68 -5.54
N PRO A 111 -1.02 -21.31 -6.42
CA PRO A 111 0.42 -21.42 -6.23
C PRO A 111 1.09 -20.05 -6.07
N PRO A 112 2.19 -19.95 -5.28
CA PRO A 112 2.79 -21.00 -4.45
C PRO A 112 1.97 -21.30 -3.19
N ILE A 113 1.94 -22.56 -2.78
CA ILE A 113 1.27 -22.98 -1.55
C ILE A 113 2.18 -22.70 -0.35
N VAL A 114 1.75 -21.79 0.51
CA VAL A 114 2.48 -21.40 1.73
C VAL A 114 1.63 -21.76 2.94
N PRO A 115 2.22 -22.26 4.05
CA PRO A 115 1.50 -22.44 5.29
C PRO A 115 0.96 -21.09 5.80
N LEU A 116 -0.37 -20.95 5.78
CA LEU A 116 -1.12 -19.80 6.27
C LEU A 116 -2.29 -20.29 7.12
N GLY A 117 -2.60 -19.54 8.17
CA GLY A 117 -3.74 -19.79 9.03
C GLY A 117 -4.30 -18.46 9.54
N PRO A 118 -5.60 -18.40 9.87
CA PRO A 118 -6.19 -17.22 10.49
C PRO A 118 -5.42 -16.83 11.76
N VAL A 119 -5.27 -15.53 11.98
CA VAL A 119 -4.66 -14.99 13.19
C VAL A 119 -5.66 -14.96 14.34
N ASP A 120 -5.18 -15.20 15.56
CA ASP A 120 -5.99 -15.11 16.77
C ASP A 120 -6.25 -13.64 17.14
N VAL A 121 -7.48 -13.18 16.89
CA VAL A 121 -7.92 -11.80 17.10
C VAL A 121 -7.71 -11.35 18.54
N GLU A 122 -8.05 -12.17 19.54
CA GLU A 122 -7.95 -11.77 20.94
C GLU A 122 -6.50 -11.61 21.39
N THR A 123 -5.63 -12.52 20.93
CA THR A 123 -4.19 -12.42 21.19
C THR A 123 -3.62 -11.12 20.61
N TRP A 124 -4.00 -10.76 19.38
CA TRP A 124 -3.55 -9.53 18.73
C TRP A 124 -4.12 -8.27 19.38
N VAL A 125 -5.40 -8.25 19.75
CA VAL A 125 -6.04 -7.14 20.45
C VAL A 125 -5.39 -6.91 21.82
N SER A 126 -5.12 -7.96 22.58
CA SER A 126 -4.45 -7.87 23.88
C SER A 126 -3.04 -7.25 23.76
N ARG A 127 -2.27 -7.68 22.76
CA ARG A 127 -0.95 -7.10 22.44
C ARG A 127 -1.07 -5.64 22.02
N TRP A 128 -2.05 -5.31 21.18
CA TRP A 128 -2.31 -3.93 20.76
C TRP A 128 -2.64 -3.02 21.95
N ARG A 129 -3.52 -3.43 22.86
CA ARG A 129 -3.86 -2.65 24.06
C ARG A 129 -2.62 -2.33 24.90
N THR A 130 -1.76 -3.33 25.10
CA THR A 130 -0.49 -3.17 25.83
C THR A 130 0.43 -2.16 25.14
N ASN A 131 0.61 -2.30 23.83
CA ASN A 131 1.45 -1.39 23.07
C ASN A 131 0.89 0.03 23.01
N ARG A 132 -0.43 0.21 22.83
CA ARG A 132 -1.05 1.55 22.84
C ARG A 132 -0.93 2.23 24.19
N ALA A 133 -1.10 1.52 25.30
CA ALA A 133 -0.90 2.10 26.62
C ALA A 133 0.52 2.67 26.81
N GLU A 134 1.53 2.01 26.23
CA GLU A 134 2.91 2.53 26.22
C GLU A 134 3.05 3.74 25.30
N VAL A 135 2.47 3.70 24.09
CA VAL A 135 2.50 4.86 23.18
C VAL A 135 1.79 6.07 23.79
N ASP A 136 0.62 5.89 24.41
CA ASP A 136 -0.10 6.95 25.12
C ASP A 136 0.72 7.55 26.27
N ARG A 137 1.55 6.74 26.95
CA ARG A 137 2.46 7.23 27.99
C ARG A 137 3.57 8.08 27.39
N LEU A 138 4.22 7.60 26.33
CA LEU A 138 5.30 8.30 25.64
C LEU A 138 4.80 9.60 24.97
N GLU A 139 3.59 9.59 24.41
CA GLU A 139 2.91 10.78 23.88
C GLU A 139 2.78 11.85 24.99
N LYS A 140 2.29 11.47 26.17
CA LYS A 140 2.14 12.39 27.32
C LYS A 140 3.48 12.92 27.85
N GLU A 141 4.51 12.07 27.92
CA GLU A 141 5.85 12.48 28.34
C GLU A 141 6.44 13.51 27.37
N HIS A 142 6.31 13.24 26.06
CA HIS A 142 6.77 14.17 25.02
C HIS A 142 6.01 15.50 25.03
N ASP A 143 4.70 15.47 25.24
CA ASP A 143 3.87 16.67 25.35
C ASP A 143 4.26 17.51 26.59
N ALA A 144 4.56 16.86 27.71
CA ALA A 144 5.02 17.52 28.94
C ALA A 144 6.41 18.16 28.78
N GLU A 145 7.34 17.45 28.12
CA GLU A 145 8.70 17.95 27.83
C GLU A 145 8.68 19.11 26.82
N SER A 146 7.82 19.01 25.80
CA SER A 146 7.60 20.07 24.80
C SER A 146 6.97 21.31 25.43
N ALA A 147 5.99 21.14 26.33
CA ALA A 147 5.41 22.24 27.09
C ALA A 147 6.47 22.94 27.97
N ALA A 148 7.34 22.18 28.64
CA ALA A 148 8.45 22.73 29.42
C ALA A 148 9.50 23.48 28.56
N THR A 149 9.75 23.00 27.34
CA THR A 149 10.76 23.59 26.43
C THR A 149 10.22 24.78 25.62
N SER A 150 8.90 24.86 25.37
CA SER A 150 8.26 25.95 24.62
C SER A 150 8.41 27.35 25.24
N GLY A 151 8.87 27.44 26.50
CA GLY A 151 9.29 28.69 27.14
C GLY A 151 10.67 29.21 26.73
N ARG A 152 11.41 28.50 25.86
CA ARG A 152 12.73 28.88 25.35
C ARG A 152 12.68 28.93 23.82
N PRO A 153 13.08 30.04 23.17
CA PRO A 153 12.96 30.15 21.72
C PRO A 153 13.92 29.17 21.05
N SER A 154 13.38 28.10 20.46
CA SER A 154 14.14 27.13 19.68
C SER A 154 13.61 27.09 18.25
N ALA A 155 14.50 27.41 17.32
CA ALA A 155 14.29 27.28 15.89
C ALA A 155 14.70 25.87 15.44
N ALA A 156 13.72 25.01 15.13
CA ALA A 156 13.77 23.95 14.12
C ALA A 156 12.55 23.04 14.30
N ASN A 157 11.76 22.90 13.25
CA ASN A 157 10.50 22.16 13.25
C ASN A 157 10.59 21.08 12.18
N HIS A 158 10.89 19.80 12.53
CA HIS A 158 10.72 18.61 11.66
C HIS A 158 10.62 17.25 12.41
N ASP A 159 10.38 17.21 13.73
CA ASP A 159 10.56 15.97 14.52
C ASP A 159 9.37 14.99 14.60
N GLY A 160 8.16 15.40 14.20
CA GLY A 160 6.95 14.57 14.36
C GLY A 160 7.00 13.20 13.68
N ALA A 161 7.66 13.12 12.50
CA ALA A 161 7.84 11.86 11.78
C ALA A 161 8.95 10.98 12.38
N SER A 162 9.94 11.58 13.06
CA SER A 162 11.11 10.88 13.62
C SER A 162 10.79 10.22 14.96
N TRP A 163 9.92 10.83 15.76
CA TRP A 163 9.46 10.30 17.04
C TRP A 163 8.61 9.02 16.88
N PHE A 164 7.59 9.01 16.01
CA PHE A 164 6.79 7.81 15.73
C PHE A 164 7.63 6.65 15.17
N ALA A 165 8.68 6.96 14.38
CA ALA A 165 9.62 5.96 13.88
C ALA A 165 10.47 5.32 15.00
N ARG A 166 10.90 6.11 16.02
CA ARG A 166 11.63 5.61 17.20
C ARG A 166 10.74 4.80 18.15
N VAL A 167 9.49 5.22 18.32
CA VAL A 167 8.48 4.44 19.04
C VAL A 167 8.31 3.09 18.34
N ARG A 168 8.15 3.06 17.01
CA ARG A 168 8.12 1.83 16.20
C ARG A 168 9.33 0.90 16.40
N SER A 169 10.54 1.42 16.52
CA SER A 169 11.75 0.57 16.70
C SER A 169 11.86 -0.06 18.09
N ARG A 170 11.26 0.54 19.13
CA ARG A 170 11.32 0.03 20.51
C ARG A 170 10.38 -1.17 20.75
N PHE A 171 9.36 -1.34 19.91
CA PHE A 171 8.40 -2.45 20.00
C PHE A 171 8.70 -3.61 19.04
N SER A 172 9.95 -3.75 18.59
CA SER A 172 10.44 -4.94 17.86
C SER A 172 10.57 -6.16 18.80
N TRP A 173 9.45 -6.61 19.35
CA TRP A 173 9.33 -7.86 20.12
C TRP A 173 8.29 -8.75 19.42
N TRP A 174 8.74 -9.36 18.33
CA TRP A 174 8.07 -10.49 17.67
C TRP A 174 9.18 -11.50 17.36
N HIS A 175 9.44 -12.38 18.32
CA HIS A 175 10.20 -13.63 18.13
C HIS A 175 9.35 -14.78 18.65
#